data_AF-A0A3M1G136-F1
#
_entry.id   AF-A0A3M1G136-F1
#
_cell.length_a   1.000
_cell.length_b   1.000
_cell.length_c   1.000
_cell.angle_alpha   90.00
_cell.angle_beta   90.00
_cell.angle_gamma   90.00
#
_symmetry.space_group_name_H-M   'P 1'
#
loop_
_entity.id
_entity.type
_entity.pdbx_description
1 polymer ?
#
loop_
_entity_poly.entity_id
_entity_poly.type
_entity_poly.pdbx_seq_one_letter_code
_entity_poly.pdbx_strand_id
1 'polypeptide(L)'
;MHSDTQTKWLNTGACTGRRKDRGGHPSGFSLVETIDGCPPGFPRLLMRLAPILAIVLALTTLATPALAVIGDTPQPGPTFTVNTTDDVDDGMCGVVHCSLREAINAANAHANGGSPDQIVFNIPGSGPFTIQPATPLPTITDPVIIDGTTQPGASCAAWPPTLLIEL
;
A
#
# COMPACT_ATOMS: atom_id res chain seq x y z
N MET A 1 37.23 2.52 28.30
CA MET A 1 37.50 1.68 27.11
C MET A 1 36.24 0.85 26.91
N HIS A 2 35.22 1.47 26.30
CA HIS A 2 34.87 1.30 24.88
C HIS A 2 34.51 -0.14 24.54
N SER A 3 33.21 -0.43 24.36
CA SER A 3 32.66 -0.68 23.03
C SER A 3 31.18 -1.13 23.14
N ASP A 4 30.27 -0.16 23.12
CA ASP A 4 28.89 -0.37 22.70
C ASP A 4 28.89 -0.49 21.16
N THR A 5 28.60 -1.67 20.62
CA THR A 5 28.30 -1.84 19.18
C THR A 5 26.79 -1.98 19.00
N GLN A 6 26.20 -0.95 18.40
CA GLN A 6 24.80 -0.85 18.04
C GLN A 6 24.35 -1.93 17.05
N THR A 7 23.20 -2.56 17.32
CA THR A 7 22.16 -2.84 16.31
C THR A 7 20.82 -3.01 17.03
N LYS A 8 20.34 -1.94 17.65
CA LYS A 8 18.94 -1.85 18.12
C LYS A 8 18.20 -1.03 17.08
N TRP A 9 17.66 -1.73 16.07
CA TRP A 9 16.81 -1.12 15.05
C TRP A 9 15.74 -0.27 15.74
N LEU A 10 15.73 1.00 15.37
CA LEU A 10 14.90 2.03 15.96
C LEU A 10 13.44 1.78 15.58
N ASN A 11 12.70 1.20 16.53
CA ASN A 11 11.25 1.25 16.58
C ASN A 11 10.82 2.70 16.94
N THR A 12 10.92 3.62 15.98
CA THR A 12 10.61 5.06 16.16
C THR A 12 9.26 5.48 15.57
N GLY A 13 8.32 4.54 15.39
CA GLY A 13 6.96 4.84 14.94
C GLY A 13 5.89 4.33 15.90
N ALA A 14 5.34 5.22 16.74
CA ALA A 14 3.98 5.12 17.28
C ALA A 14 3.63 4.09 18.38
N CYS A 15 4.54 3.81 19.32
CA CYS A 15 4.17 3.24 20.64
C CYS A 15 4.29 4.26 21.79
N THR A 16 3.85 5.50 21.59
CA THR A 16 3.61 6.44 22.70
C THR A 16 2.16 6.36 23.13
N GLY A 17 1.92 5.79 24.32
CA GLY A 17 0.59 5.54 24.87
C GLY A 17 -0.32 6.77 24.85
N ARG A 18 -1.47 6.64 24.19
CA ARG A 18 -2.54 7.64 24.22
C ARG A 18 -3.24 7.52 25.59
N ARG A 19 -3.01 8.49 26.49
CA ARG A 19 -3.82 8.63 27.72
C ARG A 19 -5.26 8.88 27.31
N LYS A 20 -6.19 8.17 27.96
CA LYS A 20 -7.64 8.29 27.77
C LYS A 20 -8.16 9.50 28.55
N ASP A 21 -8.27 10.65 27.90
CA ASP A 21 -8.97 11.82 28.41
C ASP A 21 -10.49 11.64 28.28
N ARG A 22 -11.16 11.79 29.44
CA ARG A 22 -12.61 11.71 29.62
C ARG A 22 -13.20 13.12 29.70
N GLY A 23 -14.36 13.31 29.07
CA GLY A 23 -15.27 14.46 29.21
C GLY A 23 -15.50 15.16 27.87
N GLY A 24 -16.70 15.49 27.40
CA GLY A 24 -18.03 15.51 28.00
C GLY A 24 -18.81 16.74 27.49
N HIS A 25 -19.51 16.61 26.34
CA HIS A 25 -20.76 17.30 25.89
C HIS A 25 -20.81 18.87 25.83
N PRO A 26 -21.81 19.50 25.17
CA PRO A 26 -22.35 19.31 23.81
C PRO A 26 -22.69 20.67 23.12
N SER A 27 -23.46 20.58 22.02
CA SER A 27 -24.45 21.56 21.49
C SER A 27 -24.05 22.47 20.32
N GLY A 28 -24.86 22.40 19.26
CA GLY A 28 -25.02 23.48 18.27
C GLY A 28 -24.77 23.08 16.82
N PHE A 29 -25.70 22.36 16.17
CA PHE A 29 -25.85 22.50 14.71
C PHE A 29 -27.33 22.54 14.34
N SER A 30 -27.76 23.72 13.93
CA SER A 30 -29.10 24.10 13.53
C SER A 30 -29.42 23.54 12.14
N LEU A 31 -30.65 23.06 11.95
CA LEU A 31 -31.28 22.85 10.65
C LEU A 31 -31.55 24.20 9.95
N VAL A 32 -31.56 24.17 8.61
CA VAL A 32 -32.52 24.80 7.65
C VAL A 32 -31.84 25.33 6.37
N GLU A 33 -32.15 24.62 5.28
CA GLU A 33 -32.47 25.00 3.90
C GLU A 33 -31.74 26.12 3.11
N THR A 34 -31.19 25.67 1.98
CA THR A 34 -31.31 26.18 0.59
C THR A 34 -31.09 27.67 0.30
N ILE A 35 -30.05 27.98 -0.48
CA ILE A 35 -30.08 29.03 -1.51
C ILE A 35 -29.26 28.64 -2.75
N ASP A 36 -29.96 28.54 -3.87
CA ASP A 36 -29.66 29.11 -5.19
C ASP A 36 -28.22 29.06 -5.75
N GLY A 37 -28.08 28.27 -6.81
CA GLY A 37 -26.91 28.31 -7.69
C GLY A 37 -27.17 27.68 -9.06
N CYS A 38 -28.25 28.08 -9.75
CA CYS A 38 -28.44 27.79 -11.17
C CYS A 38 -27.74 28.87 -12.00
N PRO A 39 -26.64 28.58 -12.74
CA PRO A 39 -26.02 29.56 -13.63
C PRO A 39 -26.79 29.70 -14.95
N PRO A 40 -27.19 30.92 -15.37
CA PRO A 40 -27.77 31.14 -16.69
C PRO A 40 -26.70 31.37 -17.76
N GLY A 41 -26.92 30.77 -18.94
CA GLY A 41 -26.47 31.33 -20.22
C GLY A 41 -25.36 30.59 -20.96
N PHE A 42 -25.74 29.57 -21.75
CA PHE A 42 -24.96 29.18 -22.94
C PHE A 42 -25.77 29.52 -24.19
N PRO A 43 -25.27 30.37 -25.11
CA PRO A 43 -25.97 30.70 -26.34
C PRO A 43 -26.03 29.49 -27.28
N ARG A 44 -27.25 29.21 -27.75
CA ARG A 44 -27.58 28.19 -28.75
C ARG A 44 -27.14 28.65 -30.14
N LEU A 45 -25.88 28.40 -30.51
CA LEU A 45 -25.46 28.56 -31.89
C LEU A 45 -24.34 27.58 -32.25
N LEU A 46 -24.72 26.52 -32.96
CA LEU A 46 -23.93 25.61 -33.83
C LEU A 46 -24.42 24.16 -33.65
N MET A 47 -25.59 23.85 -34.21
CA MET A 47 -26.00 22.46 -34.41
C MET A 47 -26.80 22.31 -35.69
N ARG A 48 -26.11 22.40 -36.83
CA ARG A 48 -26.56 21.85 -38.12
C ARG A 48 -25.31 21.33 -38.83
N LEU A 49 -25.34 20.08 -39.33
CA LEU A 49 -24.33 19.36 -40.12
C LEU A 49 -23.51 18.22 -39.44
N ALA A 50 -24.10 17.39 -38.59
CA ALA A 50 -23.42 16.18 -38.06
C ALA A 50 -24.24 14.86 -38.07
N PRO A 51 -24.71 14.31 -39.23
CA PRO A 51 -25.25 12.94 -39.19
C PRO A 51 -24.60 11.90 -40.11
N ILE A 52 -23.56 12.20 -40.90
CA ILE A 52 -23.02 11.21 -41.86
C ILE A 52 -21.65 10.63 -41.46
N LEU A 53 -20.87 11.28 -40.57
CA LEU A 53 -19.56 10.77 -40.15
C LEU A 53 -19.60 9.75 -38.99
N ALA A 54 -20.72 9.67 -38.25
CA ALA A 54 -20.79 8.83 -37.04
C ALA A 54 -21.05 7.33 -37.32
N ILE A 55 -21.55 6.96 -38.50
CA ILE A 55 -22.06 5.59 -38.75
C ILE A 55 -20.95 4.62 -39.22
N VAL A 56 -19.83 5.12 -39.75
CA VAL A 56 -18.71 4.25 -40.22
C VAL A 56 -17.69 3.95 -39.11
N LEU A 57 -17.64 4.75 -38.04
CA LEU A 57 -16.70 4.56 -36.92
C LEU A 57 -17.13 3.46 -35.93
N ALA A 58 -18.36 2.97 -36.00
CA ALA A 58 -18.89 1.97 -35.07
C ALA A 58 -18.67 0.50 -35.49
N LEU A 59 -18.01 0.22 -36.62
CA LEU A 59 -17.96 -1.14 -37.21
C LEU A 59 -16.58 -1.84 -37.21
N THR A 60 -15.56 -1.31 -36.52
CA THR A 60 -14.20 -1.90 -36.50
C THR A 60 -13.69 -2.35 -35.13
N THR A 61 -14.44 -2.22 -34.04
CA THR A 61 -13.99 -2.76 -32.74
C THR A 61 -14.37 -4.23 -32.62
N LEU A 62 -13.62 -5.12 -33.27
CA LEU A 62 -13.52 -6.49 -32.80
C LEU A 62 -12.84 -6.41 -31.43
N ALA A 63 -13.64 -6.43 -30.36
CA ALA A 63 -13.14 -6.55 -29.01
C ALA A 63 -12.40 -7.89 -28.92
N THR A 64 -11.10 -7.86 -29.14
CA THR A 64 -10.24 -9.01 -28.86
C THR A 64 -10.35 -9.28 -27.36
N PRO A 65 -10.72 -10.50 -26.93
CA PRO A 65 -10.61 -10.83 -25.52
C PRO A 65 -9.14 -10.72 -25.14
N ALA A 66 -8.81 -9.81 -24.23
CA ALA A 66 -7.49 -9.77 -23.61
C ALA A 66 -7.33 -11.10 -22.88
N LEU A 67 -6.44 -11.96 -23.38
CA LEU A 67 -6.04 -13.17 -22.68
C LEU A 67 -5.40 -12.70 -21.37
N ALA A 68 -6.09 -12.89 -20.25
CA ALA A 68 -5.49 -12.66 -18.94
C ALA A 68 -4.43 -13.74 -18.74
N VAL A 69 -3.18 -13.40 -19.05
CA VAL A 69 -2.02 -14.14 -18.56
C VAL A 69 -2.19 -14.19 -17.04
N ILE A 70 -2.35 -15.39 -16.47
CA ILE A 70 -2.29 -15.66 -15.03
C ILE A 70 -0.84 -15.52 -14.53
N GLY A 71 -0.17 -14.47 -14.96
CA GLY A 71 1.18 -14.13 -14.52
C GLY A 71 1.07 -13.28 -13.26
N ASP A 72 1.97 -13.52 -12.34
CA ASP A 72 2.11 -12.63 -11.20
C ASP A 72 2.44 -11.22 -11.71
N THR A 73 1.75 -10.22 -11.18
CA THR A 73 1.92 -8.81 -11.58
C THR A 73 2.74 -8.10 -10.52
N PRO A 74 3.68 -7.20 -10.90
CA PRO A 74 4.58 -6.61 -9.93
C PRO A 74 3.79 -5.67 -9.03
N GLN A 75 4.17 -5.63 -7.77
CA GLN A 75 3.66 -4.61 -6.86
C GLN A 75 4.24 -3.25 -7.31
N PRO A 76 3.38 -2.24 -7.58
CA PRO A 76 3.82 -1.01 -8.24
C PRO A 76 4.61 -0.05 -7.34
N GLY A 77 4.71 -0.30 -6.03
CA GLY A 77 5.21 0.67 -5.05
C GLY A 77 4.21 1.80 -4.77
N PRO A 78 4.46 2.68 -3.78
CA PRO A 78 5.61 2.70 -2.87
C PRO A 78 5.46 1.72 -1.69
N THR A 79 4.36 0.96 -1.65
CA THR A 79 4.12 -0.08 -0.63
C THR A 79 4.28 -1.46 -1.23
N PHE A 80 5.20 -2.24 -0.66
CA PHE A 80 5.46 -3.62 -1.00
C PHE A 80 4.95 -4.53 0.13
N THR A 81 4.06 -5.47 -0.20
CA THR A 81 3.46 -6.42 0.72
C THR A 81 4.15 -7.77 0.60
N VAL A 82 4.86 -8.16 1.66
CA VAL A 82 5.37 -9.52 1.84
C VAL A 82 4.19 -10.44 2.15
N ASN A 83 4.02 -11.50 1.36
CA ASN A 83 2.88 -12.43 1.46
C ASN A 83 3.30 -13.90 1.66
N THR A 84 4.60 -14.17 1.76
CA THR A 84 5.15 -15.52 2.00
C THR A 84 6.26 -15.49 3.05
N THR A 85 6.52 -16.64 3.68
CA THR A 85 7.64 -16.83 4.62
C THR A 85 8.90 -17.40 3.99
N ASP A 86 8.82 -17.86 2.75
CA ASP A 86 10.01 -18.36 2.04
C ASP A 86 10.98 -17.22 1.69
N ASP A 87 12.24 -17.59 1.40
CA ASP A 87 13.29 -16.69 0.92
C ASP A 87 13.58 -16.95 -0.56
N VAL A 88 12.55 -17.33 -1.34
CA VAL A 88 12.67 -17.46 -2.80
C VAL A 88 12.72 -16.06 -3.41
N ASP A 89 13.59 -15.90 -4.40
CA ASP A 89 13.73 -14.69 -5.21
C ASP A 89 13.61 -15.10 -6.68
N ASP A 90 12.42 -14.91 -7.26
CA ASP A 90 12.15 -15.13 -8.68
C ASP A 90 12.47 -13.89 -9.54
N GLY A 91 12.98 -12.84 -8.90
CA GLY A 91 13.35 -11.56 -9.49
C GLY A 91 12.24 -10.50 -9.39
N MET A 92 11.11 -10.79 -8.75
CA MET A 92 9.95 -9.90 -8.78
C MET A 92 9.06 -10.02 -7.55
N CYS A 93 8.90 -8.93 -6.79
CA CYS A 93 7.86 -8.85 -5.77
C CYS A 93 6.48 -8.70 -6.43
N GLY A 94 5.74 -9.80 -6.54
CA GLY A 94 4.42 -9.86 -7.15
C GLY A 94 3.25 -9.82 -6.17
N VAL A 95 2.02 -9.83 -6.70
CA VAL A 95 0.80 -9.92 -5.90
C VAL A 95 0.52 -11.34 -5.40
N VAL A 96 1.01 -12.37 -6.12
CA VAL A 96 0.83 -13.78 -5.76
C VAL A 96 1.94 -14.27 -4.84
N HIS A 97 3.18 -13.91 -5.13
CA HIS A 97 4.36 -14.25 -4.34
C HIS A 97 5.26 -13.02 -4.20
N CYS A 98 5.62 -12.71 -2.96
CA CYS A 98 6.63 -11.70 -2.64
C CYS A 98 7.24 -12.03 -1.27
N SER A 99 8.49 -12.46 -1.29
CA SER A 99 9.34 -12.68 -0.12
C SER A 99 9.88 -11.36 0.43
N LEU A 100 10.44 -11.39 1.65
CA LEU A 100 11.09 -10.22 2.23
C LEU A 100 12.29 -9.76 1.38
N ARG A 101 13.02 -10.68 0.77
CA ARG A 101 14.15 -10.37 -0.12
C ARG A 101 13.68 -9.63 -1.37
N GLU A 102 12.64 -10.13 -2.01
CA GLU A 102 12.03 -9.49 -3.19
C GLU A 102 11.48 -8.12 -2.85
N ALA A 103 10.82 -7.96 -1.69
CA ALA A 103 10.33 -6.65 -1.25
C ALA A 103 11.46 -5.63 -1.03
N ILE A 104 12.60 -6.05 -0.45
CA ILE A 104 13.78 -5.19 -0.30
C ILE A 104 14.36 -4.83 -1.67
N ASN A 105 14.49 -5.80 -2.57
CA ASN A 105 14.98 -5.55 -3.93
C ASN A 105 14.07 -4.57 -4.69
N ALA A 106 12.75 -4.74 -4.57
CA ALA A 106 11.76 -3.87 -5.19
C ALA A 106 11.81 -2.45 -4.62
N ALA A 107 11.94 -2.30 -3.30
CA ALA A 107 12.11 -0.99 -2.65
C ALA A 107 13.42 -0.31 -3.06
N ASN A 108 14.54 -1.04 -3.13
CA ASN A 108 15.81 -0.51 -3.62
C ASN A 108 15.77 -0.10 -5.10
N ALA A 109 14.91 -0.73 -5.91
CA ALA A 109 14.74 -0.40 -7.33
C ALA A 109 13.69 0.70 -7.57
N HIS A 110 12.87 1.01 -6.58
CA HIS A 110 11.82 2.01 -6.66
C HIS A 110 12.34 3.35 -6.11
N ALA A 111 12.27 4.40 -6.93
CA ALA A 111 12.68 5.72 -6.49
C ALA A 111 11.68 6.27 -5.47
N ASN A 112 12.14 6.58 -4.25
CA ASN A 112 11.28 7.24 -3.28
C ASN A 112 10.79 8.60 -3.80
N GLY A 113 9.55 8.93 -3.47
CA GLY A 113 8.97 10.25 -3.72
C GLY A 113 9.24 11.21 -2.56
N GLY A 114 8.19 11.90 -2.10
CA GLY A 114 8.25 12.76 -0.91
C GLY A 114 8.33 11.99 0.43
N SER A 115 8.24 10.66 0.39
CA SER A 115 8.23 9.78 1.56
C SER A 115 9.00 8.48 1.24
N PRO A 116 9.58 7.80 2.26
CA PRO A 116 10.17 6.47 2.11
C PRO A 116 9.15 5.42 1.63
N ASP A 117 9.66 4.39 0.99
CA ASP A 117 8.89 3.20 0.64
C ASP A 117 8.53 2.41 1.91
N GLN A 118 7.50 1.56 1.80
CA GLN A 118 7.00 0.77 2.91
C GLN A 118 7.00 -0.71 2.56
N ILE A 119 7.58 -1.54 3.42
CA ILE A 119 7.44 -2.98 3.38
C ILE A 119 6.50 -3.39 4.51
N VAL A 120 5.36 -3.94 4.13
CA VAL A 120 4.28 -4.40 5.01
C VAL A 120 4.07 -5.91 4.86
N PHE A 121 3.33 -6.53 5.77
CA PHE A 121 3.18 -7.98 5.83
C PHE A 121 1.69 -8.38 5.78
N ASN A 122 1.37 -9.35 4.93
CA ASN A 122 0.06 -9.97 4.84
C ASN A 122 0.22 -11.46 4.47
N ILE A 123 0.95 -12.19 5.30
CA ILE A 123 1.18 -13.63 5.12
C ILE A 123 -0.10 -14.37 5.51
N PRO A 124 -0.67 -15.21 4.63
CA PRO A 124 -1.89 -15.94 4.94
C PRO A 124 -1.64 -17.06 5.95
N GLY A 125 -2.65 -17.36 6.77
CA GLY A 125 -2.61 -18.42 7.77
C GLY A 125 -2.59 -17.88 9.20
N SER A 126 -2.20 -18.73 10.14
CA SER A 126 -2.06 -18.39 11.56
C SER A 126 -0.58 -18.34 11.93
N GLY A 127 -0.15 -17.20 12.47
CA GLY A 127 1.22 -17.02 12.95
C GLY A 127 1.52 -17.73 14.28
N PRO A 128 2.75 -17.54 14.82
CA PRO A 128 3.79 -16.66 14.30
C PRO A 128 4.38 -17.17 12.98
N PHE A 129 4.83 -16.23 12.15
CA PHE A 129 5.46 -16.45 10.86
C PHE A 129 6.95 -16.17 10.98
N THR A 130 7.76 -17.22 10.89
CA THR A 130 9.22 -17.11 10.88
C THR A 130 9.71 -17.04 9.44
N ILE A 131 10.41 -15.96 9.10
CA ILE A 131 11.10 -15.77 7.82
C ILE A 131 12.57 -16.04 8.08
N GLN A 132 13.13 -17.07 7.44
CA GLN A 132 14.53 -17.46 7.65
C GLN A 132 15.35 -17.25 6.36
N PRO A 133 16.03 -16.10 6.22
CA PRO A 133 16.87 -15.86 5.05
C PRO A 133 17.99 -16.91 4.95
N ALA A 134 18.12 -17.52 3.78
CA ALA A 134 19.17 -18.52 3.50
C ALA A 134 20.57 -17.88 3.39
N THR A 135 20.59 -16.61 2.99
CA THR A 135 21.79 -15.76 2.92
C THR A 135 21.49 -14.39 3.51
N PRO A 136 22.50 -13.55 3.84
CA PRO A 136 22.25 -12.19 4.27
C PRO A 136 21.27 -11.47 3.33
N LEU A 137 20.31 -10.74 3.90
CA LEU A 137 19.36 -9.95 3.12
C LEU A 137 20.12 -8.87 2.33
N PRO A 138 19.58 -8.44 1.17
CA PRO A 138 20.18 -7.37 0.39
C PRO A 138 20.35 -6.10 1.24
N THR A 139 21.43 -5.36 1.00
CA THR A 139 21.62 -4.08 1.71
C THR A 139 20.55 -3.09 1.24
N ILE A 140 19.93 -2.38 2.19
CA ILE A 140 18.98 -1.31 1.89
C ILE A 140 19.77 -0.11 1.36
N THR A 141 19.49 0.31 0.13
CA THR A 141 20.19 1.42 -0.56
C THR A 141 19.42 2.73 -0.53
N ASP A 142 18.11 2.66 -0.32
CA ASP A 142 17.21 3.82 -0.27
C ASP A 142 16.32 3.78 0.99
N PRO A 143 15.85 4.94 1.51
CA PRO A 143 14.97 4.99 2.67
C PRO A 143 13.74 4.07 2.55
N VAL A 144 13.61 3.15 3.49
CA VAL A 144 12.47 2.22 3.57
C VAL A 144 12.02 2.03 5.02
N ILE A 145 10.72 1.91 5.21
CA ILE A 145 10.09 1.53 6.48
C ILE A 145 9.67 0.08 6.37
N ILE A 146 10.12 -0.78 7.29
CA ILE A 146 9.70 -2.19 7.37
C ILE A 146 8.85 -2.35 8.63
N ASP A 147 7.54 -2.63 8.46
CA ASP A 147 6.58 -2.65 9.56
C ASP A 147 5.91 -4.02 9.74
N GLY A 148 6.48 -4.86 10.60
CA GLY A 148 5.94 -6.17 10.97
C GLY A 148 4.61 -6.13 11.73
N THR A 149 4.16 -4.97 12.21
CA THR A 149 2.86 -4.85 12.92
C THR A 149 1.66 -4.82 11.98
N THR A 150 1.91 -4.69 10.68
CA THR A 150 0.89 -4.74 9.63
C THR A 150 0.35 -6.15 9.38
N GLN A 151 1.07 -7.20 9.82
CA GLN A 151 0.61 -8.58 9.73
C GLN A 151 -0.74 -8.76 10.44
N PRO A 152 -1.79 -9.24 9.75
CA PRO A 152 -3.07 -9.54 10.39
C PRO A 152 -2.93 -10.42 11.63
N GLY A 153 -3.49 -9.96 12.75
CA GLY A 153 -3.40 -10.62 14.06
C GLY A 153 -2.29 -10.08 14.97
N ALA A 154 -1.36 -9.26 14.45
CA ALA A 154 -0.45 -8.50 15.29
C ALA A 154 -1.21 -7.39 16.05
N SER A 155 -0.78 -7.10 17.28
CA SER A 155 -1.41 -6.09 18.13
C SER A 155 -0.40 -5.47 19.08
N CYS A 156 -0.29 -4.15 19.02
CA CYS A 156 0.44 -3.35 20.02
C CYS A 156 -0.50 -2.69 21.05
N ALA A 157 -1.80 -3.06 21.05
CA ALA A 157 -2.81 -2.40 21.88
C ALA A 157 -2.77 -2.84 23.34
N ALA A 158 -2.17 -3.99 23.64
CA ALA A 158 -2.03 -4.54 24.98
C ALA A 158 -0.57 -4.95 25.23
N TRP A 159 -0.17 -4.96 26.50
CA TRP A 159 1.12 -5.48 26.94
C TRP A 159 0.92 -6.87 27.57
N PRO A 160 1.69 -7.90 27.16
CA PRO A 160 2.70 -7.86 26.10
C PRO A 160 2.06 -7.72 24.70
N PRO A 161 2.75 -7.06 23.74
CA PRO A 161 2.28 -6.98 22.36
C PRO A 161 2.28 -8.37 21.72
N THR A 162 1.36 -8.57 20.78
CA THR A 162 1.34 -9.74 19.91
C THR A 162 2.07 -9.39 18.62
N LEU A 163 3.29 -9.89 18.45
CA LEU A 163 4.02 -9.82 17.18
C LEU A 163 3.87 -11.16 16.46
N LEU A 164 3.70 -11.12 15.14
CA LEU A 164 3.50 -12.32 14.33
C LEU A 164 4.57 -12.52 13.26
N ILE A 165 5.53 -11.61 13.11
CA ILE A 165 6.65 -11.74 12.19
C ILE A 165 7.93 -11.92 12.99
N GLU A 166 8.69 -12.97 12.67
CA GLU A 166 9.98 -13.30 13.26
C GLU A 166 11.02 -13.46 12.15
N LEU A 167 12.25 -12.99 12.39
CA LEU A 167 13.40 -13.08 11.48
C LEU A 167 14.53 -13.91 12.11
#